data_AF-A0A963BNV6-F1
#
_entry.id   AF-A0A963BNV6-F1
#
_cell.length_a   1.000
_cell.length_b   1.000
_cell.length_c   1.000
_cell.angle_alpha   90.00
_cell.angle_beta   90.00
_cell.angle_gamma   90.00
#
_symmetry.space_group_name_H-M   'P 1'
#
loop_
_entity.id
_entity.type
_entity.pdbx_description
1 polymer ?
#
loop_
_entity_poly.entity_id
_entity_poly.type
_entity_poly.pdbx_seq_one_letter_code
_entity_poly.pdbx_strand_id
1 'polypeptide(L)'
;MPIRYLVIRLLGVALLLGASQAGAGSLEISEAYVREMPPVARNTAAFMTVLNTGDVLFTIVGARSAAAASAELHDHLRDGEVMRMRPVAAVPVPPHDRVRFEPGGLHVMLMDLVAPLVAGQVVEIELLLANGTRLPVSFPVRSLTDGPAASTGHGMHEVGKH
;
A
#
# COMPACT_ATOMS: atom_id res chain seq x y z
N MET A 1 10.95 -6.87 76.74
CA MET A 1 9.92 -6.35 75.81
C MET A 1 10.49 -5.17 75.04
N PRO A 2 10.03 -4.88 73.80
CA PRO A 2 9.33 -5.77 72.86
C PRO A 2 10.39 -6.75 72.28
N ILE A 3 10.69 -7.02 71.00
CA ILE A 3 10.10 -6.76 69.65
C ILE A 3 10.36 -8.01 68.79
N ARG A 4 9.68 -8.19 67.64
CA ARG A 4 9.86 -9.30 66.68
C ARG A 4 9.66 -8.81 65.24
N TYR A 5 10.62 -9.03 64.34
CA TYR A 5 10.45 -8.95 62.87
C TYR A 5 11.39 -10.01 62.26
N LEU A 6 10.95 -11.19 61.80
CA LEU A 6 10.05 -11.45 60.67
C LEU A 6 10.56 -10.85 59.34
N VAL A 7 11.59 -11.47 58.77
CA VAL A 7 12.09 -11.16 57.42
C VAL A 7 11.15 -11.80 56.39
N ILE A 8 10.23 -11.02 55.84
CA ILE A 8 9.34 -11.46 54.76
C ILE A 8 10.14 -11.49 53.45
N ARG A 9 10.34 -12.69 52.88
CA ARG A 9 10.88 -12.84 51.53
C ARG A 9 9.78 -12.51 50.50
N LEU A 10 9.84 -11.31 49.92
CA LEU A 10 9.01 -10.96 48.77
C LEU A 10 9.42 -11.81 47.55
N LEU A 11 8.56 -12.76 47.18
CA LEU A 11 8.69 -13.53 45.95
C LEU A 11 8.22 -12.65 44.79
N GLY A 12 9.17 -12.10 44.04
CA GLY A 12 8.87 -11.24 42.88
C GLY A 12 8.21 -12.02 41.75
N VAL A 13 6.89 -11.90 41.62
CA VAL A 13 6.15 -12.44 40.48
C VAL A 13 6.45 -11.58 39.26
N ALA A 14 7.38 -12.07 38.42
CA ALA A 14 7.69 -11.45 37.13
C ALA A 14 6.49 -11.61 36.18
N LEU A 15 5.66 -10.58 36.07
CA LEU A 15 4.51 -10.56 35.17
C LEU A 15 5.00 -10.47 33.73
N LEU A 16 5.15 -11.63 33.08
CA LEU A 16 5.46 -11.76 31.66
C LEU A 16 4.30 -11.19 30.83
N LEU A 17 4.36 -9.90 30.51
CA LEU A 17 3.54 -9.29 29.46
C LEU A 17 3.90 -9.97 28.14
N GLY A 18 3.04 -10.88 27.69
CA GLY A 18 3.13 -11.46 26.36
C GLY A 18 2.89 -10.38 25.33
N ALA A 19 3.98 -9.88 24.73
CA ALA A 19 3.90 -8.97 23.60
C ALA A 19 3.38 -9.73 22.39
N SER A 20 2.06 -9.69 22.18
CA SER A 20 1.42 -10.20 20.97
C SER A 20 2.01 -9.49 19.77
N GLN A 21 2.88 -10.18 19.03
CA GLN A 21 3.43 -9.69 17.78
C GLN A 21 2.30 -9.68 16.75
N ALA A 22 1.64 -8.53 16.62
CA ALA A 22 0.63 -8.24 15.59
C ALA A 22 1.30 -8.16 14.22
N GLY A 23 1.65 -9.32 13.67
CA GLY A 23 2.04 -9.47 12.28
C GLY A 23 0.86 -9.19 11.35
N ALA A 24 1.14 -9.02 10.06
CA ALA A 24 0.15 -8.65 9.04
C ALA A 24 -0.93 -9.72 8.74
N GLY A 25 -1.10 -10.75 9.59
CA GLY A 25 -2.11 -11.80 9.42
C GLY A 25 -3.56 -11.34 9.60
N SER A 26 -3.78 -10.09 10.03
CA SER A 26 -5.08 -9.42 10.04
C SER A 26 -5.19 -8.32 8.97
N LEU A 27 -4.31 -8.32 7.96
CA LEU A 27 -4.45 -7.50 6.75
C LEU A 27 -4.86 -8.41 5.59
N GLU A 28 -6.11 -8.25 5.13
CA GLU A 28 -6.64 -8.94 3.96
C GLU A 28 -6.44 -8.05 2.72
N ILE A 29 -5.77 -8.60 1.71
CA ILE A 29 -5.52 -7.90 0.44
C ILE A 29 -6.43 -8.49 -0.63
N SER A 30 -7.12 -7.61 -1.33
CA SER A 30 -8.13 -7.95 -2.33
C SER A 30 -8.05 -7.03 -3.55
N GLU A 31 -8.71 -7.41 -4.63
CA GLU A 31 -8.82 -6.63 -5.88
C GLU A 31 -7.47 -6.33 -6.59
N ALA A 32 -6.35 -6.87 -6.12
CA ALA A 32 -4.98 -6.52 -6.54
C ALA A 32 -4.72 -6.65 -8.05
N TYR A 33 -4.03 -5.66 -8.64
CA TYR A 33 -3.45 -5.72 -9.99
C TYR A 33 -2.38 -4.66 -10.25
N VAL A 34 -1.46 -4.96 -11.18
CA VAL A 34 -0.65 -3.92 -11.86
C VAL A 34 -1.35 -3.55 -13.16
N ARG A 35 -1.37 -2.26 -13.49
CA ARG A 35 -1.83 -1.78 -14.80
C ARG A 35 -0.78 -2.05 -15.87
N GLU A 36 -1.17 -2.70 -16.96
CA GLU A 36 -0.36 -2.78 -18.19
C GLU A 36 -0.14 -1.37 -18.77
N MET A 37 1.03 -1.16 -19.37
CA MET A 37 1.39 0.09 -20.03
C MET A 37 2.10 -0.21 -21.36
N PRO A 38 2.05 0.71 -22.35
CA PRO A 38 2.74 0.52 -23.63
C PRO A 38 4.24 0.27 -23.43
N PRO A 39 4.93 -0.57 -24.25
CA PRO A 39 6.32 -1.00 -23.99
C PRO A 39 7.40 0.11 -23.91
N VAL A 40 7.06 1.36 -24.25
CA VAL A 40 7.93 2.54 -24.10
C VAL A 40 7.81 3.20 -22.71
N ALA A 41 6.78 2.89 -21.95
CA ALA A 41 6.54 3.43 -20.62
C ALA A 41 7.47 2.77 -19.59
N ARG A 42 8.26 3.58 -18.89
CA ARG A 42 9.17 3.11 -17.82
C ARG A 42 8.50 2.92 -16.47
N ASN A 43 7.31 3.50 -16.27
CA ASN A 43 6.65 3.54 -14.96
C ASN A 43 5.20 3.05 -15.10
N THR A 44 4.65 2.44 -14.05
CA THR A 44 3.22 2.06 -13.98
C THR A 44 2.69 2.13 -12.54
N ALA A 45 1.38 1.99 -12.37
CA ALA A 45 0.72 1.96 -11.07
C ALA A 45 0.14 0.57 -10.74
N ALA A 46 0.21 0.20 -9.46
CA ALA A 46 -0.43 -0.97 -8.88
C ALA A 46 -1.51 -0.57 -7.86
N PHE A 47 -2.57 -1.35 -7.84
CA PHE A 47 -3.87 -1.04 -7.22
C PHE A 47 -4.38 -2.25 -6.43
N MET A 48 -5.09 -2.02 -5.33
CA MET A 48 -5.58 -3.05 -4.38
C MET A 48 -6.57 -2.45 -3.38
N THR A 49 -7.42 -3.29 -2.77
CA THR A 49 -8.15 -2.96 -1.54
C THR A 49 -7.48 -3.67 -0.36
N VAL A 50 -7.05 -2.90 0.64
CA VAL A 50 -6.49 -3.39 1.91
C VAL A 50 -7.57 -3.29 2.98
N LEU A 51 -7.96 -4.40 3.59
CA LEU A 51 -8.86 -4.46 4.74
C LEU A 51 -8.07 -4.86 5.98
N ASN A 52 -8.27 -4.15 7.10
CA ASN A 52 -7.74 -4.56 8.40
C ASN A 52 -8.85 -5.21 9.23
N THR A 53 -8.72 -6.50 9.53
CA THR A 53 -9.67 -7.28 10.33
C THR A 53 -9.27 -7.37 11.81
N GLY A 54 -8.19 -6.70 12.21
CA GLY A 54 -7.68 -6.69 13.58
C GLY A 54 -7.92 -5.38 14.34
N ASP A 55 -7.77 -5.42 15.66
CA ASP A 55 -8.04 -4.32 16.58
C ASP A 55 -6.93 -3.25 16.66
N VAL A 56 -5.87 -3.36 15.85
CA VAL A 56 -4.70 -2.46 15.89
C VAL A 56 -4.54 -1.67 14.58
N LEU A 57 -4.08 -0.42 14.70
CA LEU A 57 -3.75 0.42 13.55
C LEU A 57 -2.51 -0.14 12.84
N PHE A 58 -2.64 -0.49 11.56
CA PHE A 58 -1.48 -0.66 10.68
C PHE A 58 -1.18 0.64 9.93
N THR A 59 0.03 0.75 9.40
CA THR A 59 0.42 1.88 8.55
C THR A 59 1.43 1.39 7.52
N ILE A 60 1.09 1.54 6.25
CA ILE A 60 1.97 1.23 5.12
C ILE A 60 2.88 2.45 4.93
N VAL A 61 4.20 2.25 4.97
CA VAL A 61 5.23 3.32 4.89
C VAL A 61 6.09 3.23 3.63
N GLY A 62 5.79 2.28 2.74
CA GLY A 62 6.44 2.12 1.46
C GLY A 62 6.05 0.81 0.78
N ALA A 63 6.64 0.58 -0.39
CA ALA A 63 6.57 -0.69 -1.11
C ALA A 63 7.95 -1.04 -1.67
N ARG A 64 8.14 -2.29 -2.11
CA ARG A 64 9.30 -2.69 -2.94
C ARG A 64 8.91 -3.84 -3.87
N SER A 65 9.57 -3.90 -5.03
CA SER A 65 9.44 -5.01 -5.99
C SER A 65 10.75 -5.17 -6.75
N ALA A 66 11.08 -6.40 -7.18
CA ALA A 66 12.21 -6.64 -8.08
C ALA A 66 11.93 -6.21 -9.54
N ALA A 67 10.69 -5.84 -9.88
CA ALA A 67 10.30 -5.43 -11.24
C ALA A 67 10.64 -3.97 -11.58
N ALA A 68 11.03 -3.16 -10.59
CA ALA A 68 11.20 -1.71 -10.71
C ALA A 68 12.42 -1.21 -9.89
N ALA A 69 13.02 -0.08 -10.26
CA ALA A 69 14.12 0.51 -9.51
C ALA A 69 13.66 1.13 -8.16
N SER A 70 12.45 1.68 -8.11
CA SER A 70 11.78 2.05 -6.86
C SER A 70 10.27 1.77 -6.92
N ALA A 71 9.65 1.72 -5.74
CA ALA A 71 8.20 1.66 -5.58
C ALA A 71 7.77 2.65 -4.48
N GLU A 72 6.85 3.55 -4.82
CA GLU A 72 6.45 4.68 -4.00
C GLU A 72 4.95 4.66 -3.72
N LEU A 73 4.50 5.13 -2.56
CA LEU A 73 3.09 5.38 -2.30
C LEU A 73 2.75 6.76 -2.87
N HIS A 74 1.75 6.87 -3.74
CA HIS A 74 1.27 8.14 -4.31
C HIS A 74 -0.21 8.33 -4.01
N ASP A 75 -0.64 9.59 -3.88
CA ASP A 75 -2.04 9.99 -3.70
C ASP A 75 -2.41 11.14 -4.66
N HIS A 76 -3.70 11.25 -4.98
CA HIS A 76 -4.28 12.29 -5.83
C HIS A 76 -4.91 13.39 -4.97
N LEU A 77 -4.06 14.18 -4.32
CA LEU A 77 -4.52 15.29 -3.50
C LEU A 77 -5.09 16.42 -4.37
N ARG A 78 -6.28 16.92 -4.02
CA ARG A 78 -6.91 18.05 -4.69
C ARG A 78 -6.29 19.37 -4.20
N ASP A 79 -5.64 20.07 -5.12
CA ASP A 79 -4.90 21.32 -4.90
C ASP A 79 -5.70 22.46 -5.55
N GLY A 80 -6.76 22.91 -4.86
CA GLY A 80 -7.78 23.80 -5.40
C GLY A 80 -8.65 23.12 -6.47
N GLU A 81 -8.56 23.57 -7.72
CA GLU A 81 -9.25 22.96 -8.86
C GLU A 81 -8.45 21.83 -9.52
N VAL A 82 -7.15 21.71 -9.22
CA VAL A 82 -6.25 20.75 -9.90
C VAL A 82 -6.05 19.51 -9.03
N MET A 83 -6.36 18.33 -9.57
CA MET A 83 -5.95 17.06 -8.97
C MET A 83 -4.44 16.85 -9.22
N ARG A 84 -3.66 16.62 -8.17
CA ARG A 84 -2.20 16.45 -8.28
C ARG A 84 -1.74 15.15 -7.63
N MET A 85 -1.22 14.27 -8.46
CA MET A 85 -0.49 13.07 -8.04
C MET A 85 0.79 13.50 -7.29
N ARG A 86 0.94 13.05 -6.04
CA ARG A 86 2.09 13.35 -5.18
C ARG A 86 2.47 12.12 -4.34
N PRO A 87 3.76 11.87 -4.08
CA PRO A 87 4.19 10.83 -3.15
C PRO A 87 3.71 11.14 -1.72
N VAL A 88 3.36 10.10 -0.97
CA VAL A 88 2.96 10.16 0.44
C VAL A 88 3.86 9.26 1.30
N ALA A 89 4.28 9.74 2.46
CA ALA A 89 5.24 9.01 3.31
C ALA A 89 4.61 7.84 4.11
N ALA A 90 3.29 7.85 4.28
CA ALA A 90 2.57 6.85 5.05
C ALA A 90 1.08 6.81 4.66
N VAL A 91 0.48 5.62 4.72
CA VAL A 91 -0.96 5.36 4.56
C VAL A 91 -1.45 4.57 5.77
N PRO A 92 -2.24 5.16 6.69
CA PRO A 92 -2.80 4.45 7.84
C PRO A 92 -3.94 3.53 7.39
N VAL A 93 -4.04 2.34 8.00
CA VAL A 93 -5.15 1.40 7.79
C VAL A 93 -5.79 1.12 9.16
N PRO A 94 -6.86 1.85 9.55
CA PRO A 94 -7.47 1.76 10.88
C PRO A 94 -8.02 0.36 11.21
N PRO A 95 -8.21 0.03 12.50
CA PRO A 95 -8.92 -1.19 12.91
C PRO A 95 -10.29 -1.31 12.25
N HIS A 96 -10.63 -2.51 11.76
CA HIS A 96 -11.93 -2.84 11.15
C HIS A 96 -12.32 -2.01 9.92
N ASP A 97 -11.36 -1.32 9.30
CA ASP A 97 -11.57 -0.40 8.17
C ASP A 97 -10.76 -0.80 6.92
N ARG A 98 -11.09 -0.20 5.77
CA ARG A 98 -10.51 -0.49 4.46
C ARG A 98 -9.90 0.74 3.81
N VAL A 99 -8.74 0.56 3.18
CA VAL A 99 -8.09 1.56 2.33
C VAL A 99 -8.02 1.04 0.90
N ARG A 100 -8.41 1.89 -0.05
CA ARG A 100 -8.42 1.57 -1.47
C ARG A 100 -7.30 2.29 -2.19
N PHE A 101 -6.49 1.52 -2.88
CA PHE A 101 -5.51 1.98 -3.84
C PHE A 101 -6.14 1.80 -5.22
N GLU A 102 -6.74 2.85 -5.78
CA GLU A 102 -7.60 2.80 -6.97
C GLU A 102 -7.31 3.94 -7.97
N PRO A 103 -7.58 3.76 -9.29
CA PRO A 103 -7.30 4.77 -10.30
C PRO A 103 -8.06 6.08 -10.04
N GLY A 104 -7.33 7.14 -9.72
CA GLY A 104 -7.92 8.43 -9.35
C GLY A 104 -7.67 8.83 -7.89
N GLY A 105 -7.17 7.92 -7.04
CA GLY A 105 -6.78 8.15 -5.66
C GLY A 105 -5.39 7.58 -5.34
N LEU A 106 -5.25 6.99 -4.15
CA LEU A 106 -4.06 6.29 -3.70
C LEU A 106 -3.62 5.19 -4.69
N HIS A 107 -2.32 5.00 -4.86
CA HIS A 107 -1.75 3.89 -5.63
C HIS A 107 -0.28 3.63 -5.28
N VAL A 108 0.24 2.45 -5.63
CA VAL A 108 1.67 2.16 -5.57
C VAL A 108 2.27 2.46 -6.94
N MET A 109 3.13 3.47 -7.04
CA MET A 109 3.81 3.84 -8.27
C MET A 109 5.11 3.04 -8.40
N LEU A 110 5.23 2.21 -9.45
CA LEU A 110 6.44 1.50 -9.83
C LEU A 110 7.23 2.37 -10.83
N MET A 111 8.48 2.67 -10.49
CA MET A 111 9.34 3.61 -11.23
C MET A 111 10.56 2.91 -11.82
N ASP A 112 10.90 3.24 -13.06
CA ASP A 112 11.98 2.63 -13.85
C ASP A 112 11.95 1.09 -13.81
N LEU A 113 10.91 0.54 -14.43
CA LEU A 113 10.68 -0.88 -14.69
C LEU A 113 11.88 -1.52 -15.37
N VAL A 114 12.31 -2.66 -14.83
CA VAL A 114 13.47 -3.44 -15.32
C VAL A 114 13.18 -4.10 -16.67
N ALA A 115 11.90 -4.42 -16.92
CA ALA A 115 11.39 -4.91 -18.20
C ALA A 115 9.91 -4.50 -18.38
N PRO A 116 9.37 -4.44 -19.62
CA PRO A 116 7.96 -4.22 -19.85
C PRO A 116 7.08 -5.30 -19.18
N LEU A 117 6.02 -4.86 -18.49
CA LEU A 117 5.04 -5.72 -17.86
C LEU A 117 3.86 -5.93 -18.80
N VAL A 118 3.50 -7.19 -19.09
CA VAL A 118 2.43 -7.56 -20.03
C VAL A 118 1.34 -8.38 -19.36
N ALA A 119 0.11 -8.27 -19.87
CA ALA A 119 -1.08 -8.91 -19.31
C ALA A 119 -0.89 -10.43 -19.11
N GLY A 120 -1.40 -10.94 -17.98
CA GLY A 120 -1.26 -12.34 -17.58
C GLY A 120 0.06 -12.68 -16.85
N GLN A 121 1.03 -11.77 -16.80
CA GLN A 121 2.13 -11.87 -15.82
C GLN A 121 1.63 -11.57 -14.40
N VAL A 122 2.45 -11.91 -13.39
CA VAL A 122 2.25 -11.55 -11.99
C VAL A 122 3.51 -10.85 -11.48
N VAL A 123 3.33 -9.72 -10.79
CA VAL A 123 4.38 -8.97 -10.12
C VAL A 123 4.21 -9.15 -8.61
N GLU A 124 5.27 -9.60 -7.93
CA GLU A 124 5.30 -9.54 -6.47
C GLU A 124 5.70 -8.14 -6.02
N ILE A 125 4.92 -7.55 -5.11
CA ILE A 125 5.24 -6.29 -4.44
C ILE A 125 5.10 -6.53 -2.94
N GLU A 126 6.15 -6.23 -2.18
CA GLU A 126 6.10 -6.25 -0.72
C GLU A 126 5.68 -4.88 -0.20
N LEU A 127 4.57 -4.85 0.55
CA LEU A 127 4.16 -3.67 1.32
C LEU A 127 5.01 -3.59 2.60
N LEU A 128 5.56 -2.42 2.88
CA LEU A 128 6.40 -2.17 4.05
C LEU A 128 5.55 -1.51 5.13
N LEU A 129 5.43 -2.13 6.30
CA LEU A 129 4.62 -1.63 7.42
C LEU A 129 5.49 -0.94 8.48
N ALA A 130 4.93 0.07 9.14
CA ALA A 130 5.62 0.86 10.18
C ALA A 130 6.14 0.02 11.36
N ASN A 131 5.54 -1.16 11.63
CA ASN A 131 5.99 -2.10 12.65
C ASN A 131 7.17 -3.00 12.19
N GLY A 132 7.76 -2.73 11.02
CA GLY A 132 8.85 -3.52 10.42
C GLY A 132 8.41 -4.76 9.64
N THR A 133 7.11 -5.11 9.65
CA THR A 133 6.58 -6.23 8.87
C THR A 133 6.66 -5.94 7.37
N ARG A 134 6.95 -6.96 6.58
CA ARG A 134 6.83 -6.95 5.12
C ARG A 134 5.71 -7.89 4.72
N LEU A 135 4.76 -7.42 3.93
CA LEU A 135 3.62 -8.19 3.44
C LEU A 135 3.79 -8.39 1.93
N PRO A 136 4.29 -9.55 1.45
CA PRO A 136 4.36 -9.85 0.03
C PRO A 136 2.95 -10.06 -0.55
N VAL A 137 2.69 -9.44 -1.69
CA VAL A 137 1.40 -9.48 -2.38
C VAL A 137 1.62 -9.72 -3.88
N SER A 138 0.84 -10.65 -4.44
CA SER A 138 0.86 -10.99 -5.87
C SER A 138 -0.11 -10.11 -6.65
N PHE A 139 0.40 -9.23 -7.51
CA PHE A 139 -0.39 -8.36 -8.38
C PHE A 139 -0.38 -8.91 -9.82
N PRO A 140 -1.47 -9.51 -10.33
CA PRO A 140 -1.58 -9.85 -11.74
C PRO A 140 -1.59 -8.59 -12.62
N VAL A 141 -0.94 -8.64 -13.77
CA VAL A 141 -0.97 -7.54 -14.76
C VAL A 141 -2.26 -7.61 -15.56
N ARG A 142 -3.07 -6.53 -15.54
CA ARG A 142 -4.33 -6.40 -16.29
C ARG A 142 -4.20 -5.36 -17.41
N SER A 143 -4.86 -5.60 -18.54
CA SER A 143 -4.76 -4.72 -19.70
C SER A 143 -5.57 -3.43 -19.53
N LEU A 144 -5.21 -2.41 -20.31
CA LEU A 144 -5.91 -1.11 -20.35
C LEU A 144 -7.36 -1.25 -20.87
N THR A 145 -7.65 -2.30 -21.64
CA THR A 145 -9.00 -2.63 -22.13
C THR A 145 -9.91 -3.30 -21.10
N ASP A 146 -9.38 -3.77 -19.96
CA ASP A 146 -10.15 -4.54 -18.97
C ASP A 146 -10.74 -3.67 -17.85
N GLY A 147 -10.52 -2.35 -17.89
CA GLY A 147 -10.99 -1.38 -16.90
C GLY A 147 -12.07 -0.43 -17.43
N PRO A 148 -12.89 0.18 -16.54
CA PRO A 148 -13.79 1.26 -16.94
C PRO A 148 -12.98 2.42 -17.52
N ALA A 149 -13.33 2.85 -18.73
CA ALA A 149 -12.51 3.77 -19.51
C ALA A 149 -12.29 5.11 -18.79
N ALA A 150 -11.04 5.38 -18.39
CA ALA A 150 -10.64 6.71 -17.95
C ALA A 150 -10.90 7.71 -19.09
N SER A 151 -11.79 8.67 -18.84
CA SER A 151 -12.40 9.54 -19.86
C SER A 151 -11.37 10.45 -20.53
N THR A 152 -10.78 9.92 -21.60
CA THR A 152 -9.76 10.60 -22.42
C THR A 152 -10.43 11.68 -23.28
N GLY A 153 -10.69 12.83 -22.65
CA GLY A 153 -11.24 14.02 -23.29
C GLY A 153 -10.25 14.71 -24.23
N HIS A 154 -9.85 14.04 -25.32
CA HIS A 154 -9.13 14.68 -26.42
C HIS A 154 -10.08 15.59 -27.19
N GLY A 155 -10.20 16.85 -26.75
CA GLY A 155 -10.91 17.89 -27.47
C GLY A 155 -10.24 18.15 -28.82
N MET A 156 -10.95 17.86 -29.91
CA MET A 156 -10.49 18.16 -31.26
C MET A 156 -10.54 19.68 -31.48
N HIS A 157 -9.38 20.31 -31.68
CA HIS A 157 -9.32 21.71 -32.06
C HIS A 157 -9.28 21.81 -33.59
N GLU A 158 -10.46 21.89 -34.21
CA GLU A 158 -10.62 21.97 -35.66
C GLU A 158 -10.15 23.34 -36.17
N VAL A 159 -8.99 23.39 -36.81
CA VAL A 159 -8.46 24.61 -37.41
C VAL A 159 -9.14 24.86 -38.76
N GLY A 160 -10.30 25.50 -38.71
CA GLY A 160 -10.93 26.11 -39.88
C GLY A 160 -9.98 27.13 -40.52
N LYS A 161 -9.76 27.02 -41.83
CA LYS A 161 -8.89 27.94 -42.58
C LYS A 161 -9.65 28.56 -43.76
N HIS A 162 -9.56 29.88 -43.84
CA HIS A 162 -9.98 30.70 -44.98
C HIS A 162 -8.99 30.62 -46.15
#